data_AF-W9SWX2-F1
#
_entry.id   AF-W9SWX2-F1
#
_cell.length_a   1.000
_cell.length_b   1.000
_cell.length_c   1.000
_cell.angle_alpha   90.00
_cell.angle_beta   90.00
_cell.angle_gamma   90.00
#
_symmetry.space_group_name_H-M   'P 1'
#
loop_
_entity.id
_entity.type
_entity.pdbx_description
1 polymer ?
#
loop_
_entity_poly.entity_id
_entity_poly.type
_entity_poly.pdbx_seq_one_letter_code
_entity_poly.pdbx_strand_id
1 'polypeptide(L)' 'MSEHLGSATFVDQPVVVDGNCITSQGPATALEFALTLVEQLAGKGKRRQVAADMLVPV' A
#
# COMPACT_ATOMS: atom_id res chain seq x y z
N MET A 1 -12.21 -1.38 11.93
CA MET A 1 -11.15 -2.39 11.69
C MET A 1 -9.91 -2.14 12.57
N SER A 2 -9.52 -0.88 12.81
CA SER A 2 -8.42 -0.51 13.72
C SER A 2 -8.69 -0.80 15.20
N GLU A 3 -9.96 -0.91 15.62
CA GLU A 3 -10.39 -1.12 17.02
C GLU A 3 -9.91 -2.46 17.63
N HIS A 4 -9.35 -3.36 16.83
CA HIS A 4 -8.81 -4.65 17.29
C HIS A 4 -7.27 -4.66 17.38
N LEU A 5 -6.61 -3.52 17.13
CA LEU A 5 -5.16 -3.40 17.13
C LEU A 5 -4.69 -2.68 18.40
N GLY A 6 -4.36 -3.45 19.44
CA GLY A 6 -4.19 -2.94 20.81
C GLY A 6 -3.15 -1.83 21.02
N SER A 7 -2.12 -1.74 20.18
CA SER A 7 -1.07 -0.72 20.28
C SER A 7 -0.77 -0.02 18.95
N ALA A 8 -1.68 -0.10 17.97
CA ALA A 8 -1.48 0.57 16.70
C ALA A 8 -1.88 2.05 16.77
N THR A 9 -1.05 2.92 16.21
CA THR A 9 -1.41 4.31 15.96
C THR A 9 -2.16 4.38 14.65
N PHE A 10 -3.40 4.88 14.67
CA PHE A 10 -4.12 5.16 13.45
C PHE A 10 -3.48 6.35 12.72
N VAL A 11 -3.18 6.15 11.44
CA VAL A 11 -2.68 7.20 10.54
C VAL A 11 -3.66 7.31 9.38
N ASP A 12 -4.17 8.52 9.17
CA ASP A 12 -5.15 8.79 8.10
C ASP A 12 -4.47 8.92 6.74
N GLN A 13 -3.98 7.78 6.23
CA GLN A 13 -3.34 7.63 4.92
C GLN A 13 -3.84 6.35 4.24
N PRO A 14 -4.00 6.35 2.90
CA PRO A 14 -4.56 5.22 2.17
C PRO A 14 -3.76 3.92 2.31
N VAL A 15 -2.43 4.07 2.43
CA VAL A 15 -1.45 3.02 2.71
C VAL A 15 -0.41 3.55 3.70
N VAL A 16 -0.03 2.74 4.68
CA VAL A 16 1.03 3.06 5.65
C VAL A 16 2.07 1.96 5.61
N VAL A 17 3.35 2.35 5.57
CA VAL A 17 4.51 1.45 5.66
C VAL A 17 5.22 1.72 6.99
N ASP A 18 5.26 0.72 7.85
CA ASP A 18 6.02 0.72 9.11
C ASP A 18 6.97 -0.49 9.14
N GLY A 19 8.23 -0.25 8.79
CA GLY A 19 9.21 -1.32 8.59
C GLY A 19 8.74 -2.34 7.54
N ASN A 20 8.46 -3.56 7.98
CA ASN A 20 7.95 -4.65 7.14
C ASN A 20 6.43 -4.84 7.23
N CYS A 21 5.72 -4.03 8.02
CA CYS A 21 4.27 -4.05 8.13
C CYS A 21 3.68 -3.00 7.20
N ILE A 22 2.80 -3.42 6.29
CA ILE A 22 2.13 -2.53 5.35
C ILE A 22 0.63 -2.72 5.55
N THR A 23 -0.07 -1.63 5.84
CA THR A 23 -1.53 -1.62 6.07
C THR A 23 -2.22 -0.66 5.10
N SER A 24 -3.52 -0.86 4.89
CA SER A 24 -4.33 -0.13 3.93
C SER A 24 -5.74 0.08 4.47
N GLN A 25 -6.37 1.21 4.15
CA GLN A 25 -7.66 1.61 4.72
C GLN A 25 -8.87 0.81 4.20
N GLY A 26 -8.80 0.21 3.01
CA GLY A 26 -9.91 -0.61 2.51
C GLY A 26 -9.94 -0.81 0.99
N PRO A 27 -11.08 -1.23 0.43
CA PRO A 27 -11.19 -1.58 -0.99
C PRO A 27 -10.80 -0.45 -1.95
N ALA A 28 -11.09 0.80 -1.58
CA ALA A 28 -10.76 1.97 -2.41
C ALA A 28 -9.25 2.20 -2.57
N THR A 29 -8.42 1.63 -1.69
CA THR A 29 -6.96 1.84 -1.67
C THR A 29 -6.19 0.56 -2.04
N ALA A 30 -6.89 -0.46 -2.56
CA ALA A 30 -6.31 -1.75 -2.91
C ALA A 30 -5.21 -1.66 -3.99
N LEU A 31 -5.39 -0.81 -5.01
CA LEU A 31 -4.38 -0.62 -6.06
C LEU A 31 -3.11 0.02 -5.51
N GLU A 32 -3.25 1.06 -4.69
CA GLU A 32 -2.11 1.72 -4.05
C GLU A 32 -1.37 0.77 -3.10
N PHE A 33 -2.11 -0.06 -2.36
CA PHE A 33 -1.54 -1.09 -1.50
C PHE A 33 -0.75 -2.14 -2.29
N ALA A 34 -1.34 -2.67 -3.37
CA ALA A 34 -0.67 -3.64 -4.25
C ALA A 34 0.60 -3.04 -4.90
N LEU A 35 0.53 -1.81 -5.41
CA LEU A 35 1.67 -1.13 -6.01
C LEU A 35 2.77 -0.80 -4.98
N THR A 36 2.39 -0.53 -3.72
CA THR A 36 3.35 -0.36 -2.62
C THR A 36 4.06 -1.68 -2.32
N LEU A 37 3.35 -2.81 -2.29
CA LEU A 37 3.97 -4.14 -2.13
C LEU A 37 4.95 -4.45 -3.27
N VAL A 38 4.56 -4.17 -4.51
CA VAL A 38 5.45 -4.35 -5.68
C VAL A 38 6.71 -3.49 -5.54
N GLU A 39 6.59 -2.25 -5.07
CA GLU A 39 7.76 -1.40 -4.83
C GLU A 39 8.68 -1.97 -3.75
N GLN A 40 8.13 -2.43 -2.62
CA GLN A 40 8.92 -2.95 -1.51
C GLN A 40 9.63 -4.26 -1.87
N LEU A 41 9.00 -5.11 -2.70
CA LEU A 41 9.53 -6.44 -3.06
C LEU A 41 10.39 -6.44 -4.33
N ALA A 42 10.08 -5.58 -5.30
CA ALA A 42 10.67 -5.61 -6.64
C ALA A 42 11.18 -4.23 -7.13
N GLY A 43 11.11 -3.20 -6.28
CA GLY A 43 11.63 -1.87 -6.53
C GLY A 43 10.71 -0.96 -7.35
N LYS A 44 11.02 0.35 -7.31
CA LYS A 44 10.27 1.43 -7.96
C LYS A 44 10.12 1.28 -9.48
N GLY A 45 11.08 0.62 -10.14
CA GLY A 45 11.00 0.34 -11.57
C GLY A 45 9.84 -0.62 -11.89
N LYS A 46 9.74 -1.71 -11.13
CA LYS A 46 8.67 -2.69 -11.31
C LYS A 46 7.30 -2.12 -10.95
N ARG A 47 7.20 -1.34 -9.87
CA ARG A 47 5.97 -0.61 -9.51
C ARG A 47 5.46 0.21 -10.70
N ARG A 48 6.31 1.06 -11.28
CA ARG A 48 5.94 1.95 -12.40
C ARG A 48 5.50 1.15 -13.63
N GLN A 49 6.19 0.06 -13.95
CA GLN A 49 5.82 -0.83 -15.05
C GLN A 49 4.43 -1.43 -14.83
N VAL A 50 4.20 -2.06 -13.66
CA VAL A 50 2.92 -2.72 -13.35
C VAL A 50 1.75 -1.73 -13.37
N ALA A 51 1.94 -0.54 -12.81
CA ALA A 51 0.90 0.48 -12.82
C ALA A 51 0.56 0.97 -14.23
N ALA A 52 1.57 1.17 -15.08
CA ALA A 52 1.35 1.53 -16.48
C ALA A 52 0.60 0.43 -17.26
N ASP A 53 0.99 -0.84 -17.07
CA ASP A 53 0.33 -1.99 -17.71
C ASP A 53 -1.14 -2.13 -17.27
N MET A 54 -1.46 -1.73 -16.03
CA MET A 54 -2.81 -1.74 -15.46
C MET A 54 -3.61 -0.44 -15.73
N LEU A 55 -3.04 0.53 -16.44
CA LEU A 55 -3.63 1.87 -16.66
C LEU A 55 -3.96 2.61 -15.35
N VAL A 56 -3.17 2.37 -14.31
CA VAL A 56 -3.31 3.02 -13.00
C VAL A 56 -2.43 4.28 -12.97
N PRO A 57 -2.96 5.45 -12.57
CA PRO A 57 -2.16 6.65 -12.38
C PRO A 57 -1.04 6.42 -11.34
N VAL A 58 0.19 6.82 -11.69
CA VAL A 58 1.39 6.65 -10.84
C VAL A 58 1.86 7.92 -10.19
#